data_AF-X1S448-F1
#
_entry.id   AF-X1S448-F1
#
_cell.length_a   1.000
_cell.length_b   1.000
_cell.length_c   1.000
_cell.angle_alpha   90.00
_cell.angle_beta   90.00
_cell.angle_gamma   90.00
#
_symmetry.space_group_name_H-M   'P 1'
#
loop_
_entity.id
_entity.type
_entity.pdbx_description
1 polymer ?
#
loop_
_entity_poly.entity_id
_entity_poly.type
_entity_poly.pdbx_seq_one_letter_code
_entity_poly.pdbx_strand_id
1 'polypeptide(L)' 'NFLKEPYVITVHDTIRYLDLKGYGIYIHHPNLRDRWYLNLDYKGIKKATRIIAVSQFTKRNLMHDLGIPDEQISVI' A
#
# COMPACT_ATOMS: atom_id res chain seq x y z
N ASN A 1 1.79 -14.14 10.47
CA ASN A 1 2.27 -13.48 9.23
C ASN A 1 1.19 -13.48 8.16
N PHE A 2 1.17 -12.50 7.24
CA PHE A 2 0.21 -12.48 6.12
C PHE A 2 0.55 -13.59 5.11
N LEU A 3 1.81 -13.67 4.71
CA LEU A 3 2.43 -14.83 4.06
C LEU A 3 3.50 -15.41 4.99
N LYS A 4 3.76 -16.72 4.93
CA LYS A 4 4.76 -17.37 5.80
C LYS A 4 6.19 -17.01 5.41
N GLU A 5 6.45 -16.93 4.11
CA GLU A 5 7.76 -16.62 3.53
C GLU A 5 7.96 -15.11 3.39
N PRO A 6 9.21 -14.62 3.43
CA PRO A 6 9.53 -13.24 3.10
C PRO A 6 9.22 -12.94 1.64
N TYR A 7 8.70 -11.74 1.36
CA TYR A 7 8.33 -11.34 0.02
C TYR A 7 8.65 -9.87 -0.24
N VAL A 8 8.87 -9.57 -1.51
CA VAL A 8 9.06 -8.23 -2.06
C VAL A 8 7.85 -7.89 -2.90
N ILE A 9 7.37 -6.65 -2.79
CA ILE A 9 6.29 -6.14 -3.64
C ILE A 9 6.73 -4.87 -4.33
N THR A 10 6.14 -4.61 -5.50
CA THR A 10 6.24 -3.31 -6.17
C THR A 10 4.93 -2.56 -5.97
N VAL A 11 5.02 -1.34 -5.44
CA VAL A 11 3.86 -0.45 -5.29
C VAL A 11 3.94 0.64 -6.34
N HIS A 12 2.95 0.66 -7.23
CA HIS A 12 2.82 1.67 -8.27
C HIS A 12 2.16 2.95 -7.74
N ASP A 13 1.08 2.80 -6.95
CA ASP A 13 0.36 3.90 -6.35
C ASP A 13 -0.33 3.49 -5.04
N THR A 14 -0.87 4.49 -4.33
CA THR A 14 -1.67 4.30 -3.11
C THR A 14 -3.10 4.82 -3.30
N ILE A 15 -3.56 5.04 -4.54
CA ILE A 15 -4.80 5.80 -4.78
C ILE A 15 -6.04 5.11 -4.19
N ARG A 16 -6.08 3.77 -4.27
CA ARG A 16 -7.15 2.94 -3.70
C ARG A 16 -7.16 2.95 -2.16
N TYR A 17 -6.05 3.34 -1.53
CA TYR A 17 -5.97 3.52 -0.08
C TYR A 17 -6.77 4.75 0.32
N LEU A 18 -6.66 5.81 -0.47
CA LEU A 18 -7.38 7.06 -0.22
C LEU A 18 -8.88 6.87 -0.39
N ASP A 19 -9.31 6.11 -1.42
CA ASP A 19 -10.70 5.67 -1.57
C ASP A 19 -11.17 4.87 -0.35
N LEU A 20 -10.35 3.93 0.15
CA LEU A 20 -10.66 3.12 1.33
C LEU A 20 -10.79 3.96 2.61
N LYS A 21 -9.96 5.00 2.76
CA LYS A 21 -9.99 5.93 3.90
C LYS A 21 -11.13 6.95 3.81
N GLY A 22 -11.78 7.07 2.65
CA GLY A 22 -12.84 8.05 2.45
C GLY A 22 -12.32 9.48 2.33
N TYR A 23 -11.05 9.67 1.99
CA TYR A 23 -10.49 11.00 1.73
C TYR A 23 -10.93 11.59 0.38
N GLY A 24 -11.53 10.77 -0.48
CA GLY A 24 -12.10 11.17 -1.76
C GLY A 24 -12.66 9.97 -2.53
N ILE A 25 -13.24 10.22 -3.69
CA ILE A 25 -13.61 9.19 -4.68
C ILE A 25 -12.68 9.40 -5.89
N TYR A 26 -11.46 8.90 -5.78
CA TYR A 26 -10.43 9.07 -6.81
C TYR A 26 -10.59 8.05 -7.93
N ILE A 27 -11.11 6.85 -7.64
CA ILE A 27 -11.50 5.86 -8.65
C ILE A 27 -12.99 5.54 -8.51
N HIS A 28 -13.40 4.94 -7.39
CA HIS A 28 -14.81 4.66 -7.11
C HIS A 28 -15.02 4.38 -5.62
N HIS A 29 -16.25 4.60 -5.12
CA HIS A 29 -16.60 4.32 -3.74
C HIS A 29 -16.54 2.81 -3.43
N PRO A 30 -15.67 2.34 -2.54
CA PRO A 30 -15.49 0.91 -2.28
C PRO A 30 -16.76 0.27 -1.71
N ASN A 31 -17.26 -0.79 -2.36
CA ASN A 31 -18.32 -1.59 -1.77
C ASN A 31 -17.76 -2.48 -0.64
N LEU A 32 -18.62 -3.23 0.06
CA LEU A 32 -18.18 -4.07 1.18
C LEU A 32 -17.10 -5.08 0.80
N ARG A 33 -17.22 -5.69 -0.40
CA ARG A 33 -16.25 -6.64 -0.93
C ARG A 33 -14.92 -5.96 -1.22
N ASP A 34 -14.94 -4.80 -1.86
CA ASP A 34 -13.71 -4.04 -2.18
C ASP A 34 -12.99 -3.61 -0.91
N ARG A 35 -13.74 -3.12 0.08
CA ARG A 35 -13.15 -2.77 1.39
C ARG A 35 -12.43 -3.96 1.99
N TRP A 36 -12.99 -5.16 1.90
CA TRP A 36 -12.34 -6.36 2.43
C TRP A 36 -11.02 -6.68 1.70
N TYR A 37 -11.02 -6.72 0.37
CA TYR A 37 -9.81 -6.99 -0.42
C TYR A 37 -8.75 -5.90 -0.25
N LEU A 38 -9.12 -4.62 -0.31
CA LEU A 38 -8.18 -3.52 -0.11
C LEU A 38 -7.54 -3.57 1.28
N ASN A 39 -8.30 -3.94 2.31
CA ASN A 39 -7.72 -4.15 3.64
C ASN A 39 -6.70 -5.30 3.66
N LEU A 40 -6.89 -6.36 2.87
CA LEU A 40 -5.90 -7.44 2.71
C LEU A 40 -4.66 -6.95 1.96
N ASP A 41 -4.83 -6.19 0.88
CA ASP A 41 -3.72 -5.61 0.11
C ASP A 41 -2.83 -4.74 1.00
N TYR A 42 -3.41 -3.79 1.74
CA TYR A 42 -2.63 -2.92 2.62
C TYR A 42 -2.03 -3.65 3.83
N LYS A 43 -2.66 -4.73 4.31
CA LYS A 43 -2.03 -5.63 5.30
C LYS A 43 -0.84 -6.37 4.70
N GLY A 44 -0.92 -6.78 3.44
CA GLY A 44 0.17 -7.39 2.69
C GLY A 44 1.30 -6.40 2.47
N ILE A 45 1.00 -5.17 2.07
CA ILE A 45 1.99 -4.10 1.87
C ILE A 45 2.77 -3.83 3.15
N LYS A 46 2.09 -3.63 4.28
CA LYS A 46 2.74 -3.35 5.58
C LYS A 46 3.57 -4.50 6.15
N LYS A 47 3.43 -5.72 5.61
CA LYS A 47 4.16 -6.91 6.07
C LYS A 47 5.22 -7.39 5.08
N ALA A 48 5.37 -6.72 3.95
CA ALA A 48 6.42 -7.03 3.00
C ALA A 48 7.80 -6.80 3.63
N THR A 49 8.75 -7.69 3.34
CA THR A 49 10.14 -7.53 3.82
C THR A 49 10.82 -6.35 3.14
N ARG A 50 10.47 -6.10 1.88
CA ARG A 50 10.95 -4.97 1.08
C ARG A 50 9.85 -4.49 0.15
N ILE A 51 9.83 -3.19 -0.09
CA ILE A 51 8.94 -2.56 -1.06
C ILE A 51 9.77 -1.86 -2.12
N ILE A 52 9.41 -2.07 -3.38
CA ILE A 52 9.90 -1.31 -4.52
C ILE A 52 8.86 -0.25 -4.85
N ALA A 53 9.22 1.02 -4.73
CA ALA A 53 8.38 2.14 -5.12
C ALA A 53 8.84 2.65 -6.49
N VAL A 54 7.88 3.00 -7.37
CA VAL A 54 8.18 3.50 -8.72
C VAL A 54 8.67 4.95 -8.77
N SER A 55 8.59 5.67 -7.66
CA SER A 55 9.04 7.06 -7.57
C SER A 55 9.29 7.50 -6.14
N GLN A 56 10.05 8.58 -5.97
CA GLN A 56 10.20 9.25 -4.66
C GLN A 56 8.86 9.76 -4.12
N PHE A 57 7.92 10.11 -5.01
CA PHE A 57 6.59 10.53 -4.60
C PHE A 57 5.80 9.36 -3.98
N THR A 58 5.78 8.20 -4.66
CA THR A 58 5.15 6.97 -4.14
C THR A 58 5.79 6.54 -2.82
N LYS A 59 7.12 6.63 -2.70
CA LYS A 59 7.83 6.35 -1.44
C LYS A 59 7.34 7.23 -0.29
N ARG A 60 7.22 8.55 -0.51
CA ARG A 60 6.69 9.47 0.52
C ARG A 60 5.26 9.12 0.93
N ASN A 61 4.40 8.76 -0.02
CA ASN A 61 3.02 8.35 0.28
C ASN A 61 3.00 7.06 1.12
N LEU A 62 3.82 6.06 0.80
CA LEU A 62 3.95 4.83 1.59
C LEU A 62 4.38 5.12 3.04
N MET A 63 5.31 6.05 3.24
CA MET A 63 5.76 6.46 4.57
C MET A 63 4.65 7.18 5.33
N HIS A 64 4.03 8.19 4.71
CA HIS A 64 3.04 9.04 5.35
C HIS A 64 1.70 8.32 5.59
N ASP A 65 1.16 7.66 4.56
CA ASP A 65 -0.19 7.12 4.57
C ASP A 65 -0.26 5.73 5.24
N LEU A 66 0.78 4.92 5.05
CA LEU A 66 0.84 3.54 5.54
C LEU A 66 1.80 3.36 6.73
N GLY A 67 2.63 4.35 7.05
CA GLY A 67 3.56 4.30 8.18
C GLY A 67 4.73 3.36 7.95
N ILE A 68 5.14 3.17 6.69
CA ILE A 68 6.20 2.21 6.34
C ILE A 68 7.57 2.88 6.55
N PRO A 69 8.52 2.25 7.26
CA PRO A 69 9.85 2.79 7.46
C PRO A 69 10.62 3.01 6.15
N ASP A 70 11.38 4.10 6.08
CA ASP A 70 12.20 4.47 4.91
C ASP A 70 13.12 3.32 4.46
N GLU A 71 13.75 2.67 5.44
CA GLU A 71 14.67 1.56 5.28
C GLU A 71 14.05 0.33 4.61
N GLN A 72 12.71 0.19 4.61
CA GLN A 72 12.01 -0.92 3.95
C GLN A 72 11.65 -0.61 2.49
N ILE A 73 11.86 0.63 2.02
CA ILE A 73 11.43 1.09 0.68
C ILE A 73 12.65 1.44 -0.19
N SER A 74 12.80 0.73 -1.29
CA SER A 74 13.72 1.08 -2.38
C SER A 74 12.95 1.75 -3.52
N VAL A 75 13.49 2.82 -4.09
CA VAL A 75 12.96 3.39 -5.34
C VAL A 75 13.77 2.83 -6.50
N ILE A 76 13.11 2.24 -7.50
CA ILE A 76 13.72 1.70 -8.72
C ILE A 76 13.06 2.34 -9.93
#